data_AF-A0A8I3NX74-F1
#
_entry.id   AF-A0A8I3NX74-F1
#
_cell.length_a   1.000
_cell.length_b   1.000
_cell.length_c   1.000
_cell.angle_alpha   90.00
_cell.angle_beta   90.00
_cell.angle_gamma   90.00
#
_symmetry.space_group_name_H-M   'P 1'
#
loop_
_entity.id
_entity.type
_entity.pdbx_description
1 polymer ?
#
loop_
_entity_poly.entity_id
_entity_poly.type
_entity_poly.pdbx_seq_one_letter_code
_entity_poly.pdbx_strand_id
1 'polypeptide(L)'
;MAASMGRWLFLLALLGFLQEAASSLGSGASRDDDLLLPYSRARARPARDCSRVRAGSREHESWPPAPAAPGARAQGPAVRTFVSHFGSRAVPGHLTRAAEPLRTFSVLEPGGSGGCASRRRATVEETARAAGCRVAQNGGFFRMETGECLGNVVSDGRRVSSSGGLQNAQFGIRRDGTLVTGYLSEEEVLDTENPFVQLLSGVVWLIRNGSVYINDSQAAECDETQETGSFSKFVNVMSARTAVGHDRKGQLVLFHADGQTEQRGINLWEMAEFLLKQDVVNAINLDGGGSATFVLNGTLASYPSDHCQDNMWRCPRRVSTVVCVHEPRCQPPDCSGHGTCVEGRCQCTGHFWQGAACNKLDCGPSNCSQHGLCTETGCRCEAGWTGSNCSEACSNSSFGEDCAMKCRCQNGAACDPVWGTCTCTSGFTGDTCEQECPLGWHGPGCQRPCECEHQCPCDPQTGNCSLAQAPALNSILSQVKQCLRPSQTTLRPGELSLLTGSSWLALTLGLVFLLLISTVANVSLLLGSRAERSRHLDGAYVYHPLQEMNGELLAAEKEQPADAHNPFKD
;
A
#
# COMPACT_ATOMS: atom_id res chain seq x y z
N MET A 1 32.62 -26.85 10.47
CA MET A 1 31.32 -26.29 10.02
C MET A 1 31.39 -24.82 9.55
N ALA A 2 32.43 -24.03 9.87
CA ALA A 2 32.52 -22.63 9.42
C ALA A 2 32.92 -22.43 7.93
N ALA A 3 33.67 -23.36 7.32
CA ALA A 3 34.13 -23.23 5.93
C ALA A 3 33.03 -23.49 4.86
N SER A 4 31.93 -24.16 5.25
CA SER A 4 30.83 -24.50 4.34
C SER A 4 29.85 -23.34 4.14
N MET A 5 29.66 -22.50 5.17
CA MET A 5 28.72 -21.37 5.10
C MET A 5 29.24 -20.22 4.23
N GLY A 6 30.56 -19.97 4.22
CA GLY A 6 31.16 -18.90 3.41
C GLY A 6 31.03 -19.12 1.90
N ARG A 7 31.06 -20.38 1.44
CA ARG A 7 30.88 -20.73 0.01
C ARG A 7 29.45 -20.52 -0.46
N TRP A 8 28.46 -20.79 0.39
CA TRP A 8 27.04 -20.59 0.06
C TRP A 8 26.66 -19.10 -0.01
N LEU A 9 27.20 -18.27 0.88
CA LEU A 9 27.01 -16.83 0.84
C LEU A 9 27.64 -16.19 -0.42
N PHE A 10 28.81 -16.68 -0.84
CA PHE A 10 29.46 -16.19 -2.06
C PHE A 10 28.71 -16.59 -3.34
N LEU A 11 28.16 -17.82 -3.38
CA LEU A 11 27.33 -18.30 -4.49
C LEU A 11 25.99 -17.56 -4.58
N LEU A 12 25.35 -17.25 -3.45
CA LEU A 12 24.13 -16.44 -3.40
C LEU A 12 24.38 -14.99 -3.83
N ALA A 13 25.52 -14.40 -3.44
CA ALA A 13 25.93 -13.08 -3.91
C ALA A 13 26.22 -13.08 -5.42
N LEU A 14 26.87 -14.12 -5.94
CA LEU A 14 27.15 -14.26 -7.37
C LEU A 14 25.87 -14.48 -8.19
N LEU A 15 24.92 -15.26 -7.67
CA LEU A 15 23.60 -15.48 -8.27
C LEU A 15 22.75 -14.19 -8.23
N GLY A 16 22.81 -13.41 -7.15
CA GLY A 16 22.20 -12.08 -7.08
C GLY A 16 22.77 -11.12 -8.12
N PHE A 17 24.10 -11.08 -8.26
CA PHE A 17 24.79 -10.29 -9.29
C PHE A 17 24.46 -10.74 -10.73
N LEU A 18 24.35 -12.05 -10.96
CA LEU A 18 23.99 -12.59 -12.27
C LEU A 18 22.50 -12.38 -12.59
N GLN A 19 21.64 -12.30 -11.58
CA GLN A 19 20.21 -12.02 -11.76
C GLN A 19 19.96 -10.53 -12.01
N GLU A 20 20.71 -9.63 -11.35
CA GLU A 20 20.75 -8.20 -11.70
C GLU A 20 21.34 -7.96 -13.10
N ALA A 21 22.41 -8.69 -13.47
CA ALA A 21 22.99 -8.62 -14.81
C ALA A 21 22.04 -9.19 -15.89
N ALA A 22 21.28 -10.24 -15.59
CA ALA A 22 20.30 -10.80 -16.53
C ALA A 22 19.08 -9.90 -16.73
N SER A 23 18.63 -9.17 -15.69
CA SER A 23 17.59 -8.13 -15.84
C SER A 23 18.08 -6.88 -16.61
N SER A 24 19.40 -6.73 -16.80
CA SER A 24 20.01 -5.65 -17.59
C SER A 24 20.13 -5.98 -19.08
N LEU A 25 19.90 -7.23 -19.50
CA LEU A 25 19.98 -7.65 -20.91
C LEU A 25 18.57 -7.94 -21.46
N GLY A 26 17.82 -6.91 -21.85
CA GLY A 26 16.53 -7.15 -22.52
C GLY A 26 15.61 -5.98 -22.87
N SER A 27 15.79 -4.79 -22.29
CA SER A 27 15.11 -3.57 -22.75
C SER A 27 16.16 -2.50 -23.05
N GLY A 28 16.53 -2.36 -24.32
CA GLY A 28 17.57 -1.42 -24.73
C GLY A 28 17.23 -0.01 -24.24
N ALA A 29 18.12 0.62 -23.47
CA ALA A 29 17.93 2.00 -23.06
C ALA A 29 17.76 2.90 -24.30
N SER A 30 17.00 3.99 -24.15
CA SER A 30 16.88 5.04 -25.18
C SER A 30 18.27 5.50 -25.66
N ARG A 31 18.37 5.83 -26.95
CA ARG A 31 19.55 6.43 -27.58
C ARG A 31 19.64 7.95 -27.37
N ASP A 32 18.64 8.58 -26.75
CA ASP A 32 18.57 10.01 -26.52
C ASP A 32 18.75 10.83 -27.82
N ASP A 33 18.16 10.39 -28.93
CA ASP A 33 18.43 10.90 -30.27
C ASP A 33 17.43 11.95 -30.77
N ASP A 34 16.24 12.06 -30.16
CA ASP A 34 15.30 13.17 -30.41
C ASP A 34 15.43 14.27 -29.34
N LEU A 35 16.42 15.15 -29.52
CA LEU A 35 16.71 16.24 -28.58
C LEU A 35 16.02 17.55 -29.00
N LEU A 36 15.17 18.06 -28.11
CA LEU A 36 14.51 19.35 -28.25
C LEU A 36 15.01 20.30 -27.14
N LEU A 37 16.05 21.08 -27.46
CA LEU A 37 16.73 21.93 -26.49
C LEU A 37 16.33 23.41 -26.68
N PRO A 38 15.85 24.12 -25.63
CA PRO A 38 15.52 25.54 -25.71
C PRO A 38 16.77 26.43 -25.83
N TYR A 39 17.89 26.00 -25.24
CA TYR A 39 19.14 26.74 -25.24
C TYR A 39 20.27 25.89 -25.82
N SER A 40 20.97 26.41 -26.83
CA SER A 40 22.15 25.74 -27.39
C SER A 40 23.34 25.81 -26.42
N ARG A 41 24.25 24.82 -26.51
CA ARG A 41 25.51 24.80 -25.74
C ARG A 41 26.37 26.00 -26.13
N ALA A 42 26.25 27.11 -25.41
CA ALA A 42 27.22 28.20 -25.44
C ALA A 42 28.00 28.23 -24.12
N ARG A 43 29.33 28.36 -24.25
CA ARG A 43 30.29 28.52 -23.13
C ARG A 43 29.72 29.47 -22.09
N ALA A 44 29.89 29.13 -20.82
CA ALA A 44 29.59 29.95 -19.65
C ALA A 44 30.20 31.36 -19.79
N ARG A 45 29.52 32.25 -20.49
CA ARG A 45 29.61 33.68 -20.29
C ARG A 45 28.65 34.00 -19.14
N PRO A 46 29.02 34.90 -18.23
CA PRO A 46 28.08 35.34 -17.21
C PRO A 46 26.84 35.89 -17.93
N ALA A 47 25.65 35.43 -17.53
CA ALA A 47 24.40 36.02 -17.97
C ALA A 47 24.42 37.51 -17.61
N ARG A 48 24.79 38.36 -18.57
CA ARG A 48 24.61 39.80 -18.44
C ARG A 48 23.16 40.10 -18.80
N ASP A 49 22.46 40.70 -17.85
CA ASP A 49 21.12 41.30 -17.95
C ASP A 49 20.04 40.44 -18.62
N CYS A 50 19.77 39.26 -18.07
CA CYS A 50 18.36 38.89 -17.95
C CYS A 50 17.77 39.79 -16.87
N SER A 51 16.75 40.57 -17.20
CA SER A 51 16.04 41.40 -16.23
C SER A 51 15.61 40.53 -15.05
N ARG A 52 16.26 40.67 -13.89
CA ARG A 52 15.78 40.04 -12.65
C ARG A 52 14.36 40.59 -12.41
N VAL A 53 13.40 39.72 -12.14
CA VAL A 53 12.06 40.12 -11.70
C VAL A 53 12.24 41.14 -10.58
N ARG A 54 11.74 42.36 -10.79
CA ARG A 54 11.79 43.37 -9.74
C ARG A 54 10.80 42.94 -8.66
N ALA A 55 11.24 42.83 -7.42
CA ALA A 55 10.35 42.56 -6.30
C ALA A 55 9.14 43.52 -6.35
N GLY A 56 7.94 42.97 -6.53
CA GLY A 56 6.68 43.73 -6.59
C GLY A 56 6.03 43.89 -7.98
N SER A 57 6.65 43.52 -9.11
CA SER A 57 5.91 43.33 -10.37
C SER A 57 5.16 42.00 -10.31
N ARG A 58 3.83 42.01 -10.47
CA ARG A 58 3.03 40.76 -10.54
C ARG A 58 3.32 40.03 -11.87
N GLU A 59 4.36 39.22 -11.86
CA GLU A 59 4.81 38.42 -13.01
C GLU A 59 4.37 36.95 -12.94
N HIS A 60 3.44 36.65 -12.02
CA HIS A 60 2.74 35.38 -11.92
C HIS A 60 1.23 35.60 -11.74
N GLU A 61 0.44 34.59 -12.11
CA GLU A 61 -0.98 34.49 -11.80
C GLU A 61 -1.21 33.51 -10.65
N SER A 62 -2.11 33.88 -9.75
CA SER A 62 -2.56 33.03 -8.64
C SER A 62 -4.03 32.70 -8.80
N TRP A 63 -4.39 31.42 -8.74
CA TRP A 63 -5.76 30.94 -8.82
C TRP A 63 -6.16 30.27 -7.51
N PRO A 64 -7.27 30.68 -6.88
CA PRO A 64 -7.69 30.12 -5.60
C PRO A 64 -8.05 28.64 -5.73
N PRO A 65 -7.95 27.85 -4.64
CA PRO A 65 -8.35 26.46 -4.64
C PRO A 65 -9.84 26.32 -4.97
N ALA A 66 -10.18 25.27 -5.73
CA ALA A 66 -11.57 24.95 -6.00
C ALA A 66 -12.33 24.70 -4.68
N PRO A 67 -13.53 25.28 -4.49
CA PRO A 67 -14.33 25.00 -3.31
C PRO A 67 -14.69 23.51 -3.27
N ALA A 68 -14.36 22.83 -2.17
CA ALA A 68 -14.73 21.44 -1.97
C ALA A 68 -16.26 21.35 -1.91
N ALA A 69 -16.88 20.68 -2.89
CA ALA A 69 -18.31 20.41 -2.83
C ALA A 69 -18.57 19.40 -1.70
N PRO A 70 -19.31 19.77 -0.63
CA PRO A 70 -19.55 18.87 0.48
C PRO A 70 -20.31 17.63 -0.01
N GLY A 71 -19.70 16.44 0.14
CA GLY A 71 -20.29 15.16 -0.24
C GLY A 71 -20.03 14.70 -1.67
N ALA A 72 -19.29 15.45 -2.49
CA ALA A 72 -18.82 14.94 -3.78
C ALA A 72 -17.67 13.94 -3.54
N ARG A 73 -17.85 12.68 -3.94
CA ARG A 73 -16.73 11.70 -3.99
C ARG A 73 -15.60 12.30 -4.82
N ALA A 74 -14.37 12.19 -4.34
CA ALA A 74 -13.19 12.57 -5.10
C ALA A 74 -13.10 11.67 -6.34
N GLN A 75 -13.60 12.15 -7.47
CA GLN A 75 -13.49 11.42 -8.73
C GLN A 75 -12.00 11.37 -9.10
N GLY A 76 -11.51 10.18 -9.45
CA GLY A 76 -10.15 9.99 -9.94
C GLY A 76 -9.86 10.85 -11.17
N PRO A 77 -8.58 10.94 -11.60
CA PRO A 77 -8.21 11.76 -12.75
C PRO A 77 -9.00 11.35 -14.02
N ALA A 78 -9.58 12.33 -14.69
CA ALA A 78 -10.27 12.12 -15.96
C ALA A 78 -9.25 12.23 -17.10
N VAL A 79 -8.89 11.09 -17.69
CA VAL A 79 -7.99 11.02 -18.84
C VAL A 79 -8.80 10.93 -20.13
N ARG A 80 -8.51 11.83 -21.08
CA ARG A 80 -9.06 11.79 -22.44
C ARG A 80 -7.93 11.62 -23.44
N THR A 81 -7.92 10.49 -24.14
CA THR A 81 -7.09 10.30 -25.33
C THR A 81 -7.73 11.04 -26.50
N PHE A 82 -6.93 11.70 -27.32
CA PHE A 82 -7.39 12.39 -28.52
C PHE A 82 -6.48 12.07 -29.71
N VAL A 83 -7.04 12.17 -30.91
CA VAL A 83 -6.28 12.30 -32.16
C VAL A 83 -6.86 13.50 -32.89
N SER A 84 -6.17 14.64 -32.79
CA SER A 84 -6.66 15.93 -33.28
C SER A 84 -5.89 16.35 -34.52
N HIS A 85 -6.53 17.12 -35.40
CA HIS A 85 -5.91 17.61 -36.63
C HIS A 85 -5.37 19.03 -36.43
N PHE A 86 -4.09 19.21 -36.75
CA PHE A 86 -3.38 20.50 -36.76
C PHE A 86 -2.93 20.78 -38.19
N GLY A 87 -3.74 21.57 -38.91
CA GLY A 87 -3.66 21.61 -40.36
C GLY A 87 -3.98 20.24 -40.96
N SER A 88 -3.08 19.69 -41.77
CA SER A 88 -3.21 18.35 -42.37
C SER A 88 -2.64 17.20 -41.53
N ARG A 89 -2.04 17.49 -40.35
CA ARG A 89 -1.39 16.49 -39.50
C ARG A 89 -2.34 15.98 -38.42
N ALA A 90 -2.50 14.66 -38.33
CA ALA A 90 -3.16 14.02 -37.19
C ALA A 90 -2.14 13.80 -36.07
N VAL A 91 -2.43 14.31 -34.87
CA VAL A 91 -1.53 14.22 -33.70
C VAL A 91 -2.26 13.52 -32.56
N PRO A 92 -1.79 12.33 -32.13
CA PRO A 92 -2.32 11.66 -30.95
C PRO A 92 -1.77 12.27 -29.66
N GLY A 93 -2.57 12.22 -28.60
CA GLY A 93 -2.18 12.73 -27.30
C GLY A 93 -3.20 12.45 -26.20
N HIS A 94 -2.90 12.99 -25.03
CA HIS A 94 -3.68 12.81 -23.82
C HIS A 94 -3.91 14.15 -23.13
N LEU A 95 -5.13 14.35 -22.63
CA LEU A 95 -5.51 15.45 -21.75
C LEU A 95 -6.04 14.85 -20.45
N THR A 96 -5.39 15.19 -19.33
CA THR A 96 -5.79 14.73 -18.00
C THR A 96 -6.32 15.91 -17.20
N ARG A 97 -7.47 15.73 -16.54
CA ARG A 97 -7.98 16.66 -15.53
C ARG A 97 -7.99 16.00 -14.15
N ALA A 98 -7.50 16.70 -13.15
CA ALA A 98 -7.52 16.22 -11.75
C ALA A 98 -8.11 17.28 -10.82
N ALA A 99 -9.07 16.87 -10.00
CA ALA A 99 -9.61 17.69 -8.92
C ALA A 99 -8.70 17.64 -7.68
N GLU A 100 -8.91 18.57 -6.75
CA GLU A 100 -8.16 18.68 -5.48
C GLU A 100 -6.63 18.55 -5.65
N PRO A 101 -6.00 19.37 -6.52
CA PRO A 101 -4.59 19.20 -6.87
C PRO A 101 -3.66 19.31 -5.66
N LEU A 102 -4.04 20.04 -4.60
CA LEU A 102 -3.31 20.06 -3.33
C LEU A 102 -3.09 18.65 -2.73
N ARG A 103 -4.02 17.73 -2.96
CA ARG A 103 -4.01 16.38 -2.39
C ARG A 103 -3.65 15.29 -3.40
N THR A 104 -3.85 15.53 -4.69
CA THR A 104 -3.71 14.53 -5.75
C THR A 104 -2.48 14.74 -6.63
N PHE A 105 -1.83 15.89 -6.59
CA PHE A 105 -0.66 16.21 -7.43
C PHE A 105 0.64 16.23 -6.62
N SER A 106 1.66 15.56 -7.15
CA SER A 106 3.04 15.62 -6.63
C SER A 106 4.06 15.81 -7.76
N VAL A 107 5.08 16.60 -7.46
CA VAL A 107 6.33 16.64 -8.24
C VAL A 107 7.30 15.65 -7.61
N LEU A 108 7.79 14.70 -8.39
CA LEU A 108 8.66 13.62 -7.94
C LEU A 108 10.08 13.79 -8.48
N GLU A 109 11.05 13.40 -7.66
CA GLU A 109 12.46 13.26 -8.06
C GLU A 109 12.69 11.93 -8.83
N PRO A 110 13.71 11.87 -9.71
CA PRO A 110 14.01 10.68 -10.51
C PRO A 110 14.36 9.47 -9.63
N GLY A 111 13.53 8.41 -9.71
CA GLY A 111 13.70 7.21 -8.91
C GLY A 111 13.47 7.41 -7.40
N GLY A 112 12.75 8.46 -7.01
CA GLY A 112 12.41 8.77 -5.62
C GLY A 112 13.27 9.86 -4.98
N SER A 113 12.96 10.19 -3.73
CA SER A 113 13.58 11.27 -2.95
C SER A 113 15.11 11.22 -2.96
N GLY A 114 15.75 12.37 -3.19
CA GLY A 114 17.21 12.50 -3.33
C GLY A 114 17.75 12.16 -4.73
N GLY A 115 16.87 11.84 -5.68
CA GLY A 115 17.22 11.59 -7.08
C GLY A 115 17.94 12.77 -7.75
N CYS A 116 17.47 14.00 -7.52
CA CYS A 116 18.10 15.20 -8.08
C CYS A 116 19.47 15.48 -7.46
N ALA A 117 19.59 15.32 -6.13
CA ALA A 117 20.86 15.49 -5.43
C ALA A 117 21.92 14.48 -5.93
N SER A 118 21.48 13.28 -6.29
CA SER A 118 22.33 12.21 -6.86
C SER A 118 22.51 12.33 -8.37
N ARG A 119 21.93 13.35 -9.02
CA ARG A 119 21.90 13.53 -10.48
C ARG A 119 21.42 12.28 -11.24
N ARG A 120 20.43 11.59 -10.65
CA ARG A 120 19.87 10.36 -11.21
C ARG A 120 18.97 10.69 -12.40
N ARG A 121 18.91 9.76 -13.36
CA ARG A 121 17.89 9.74 -14.42
C ARG A 121 17.13 8.41 -14.35
N ALA A 122 15.81 8.46 -14.38
CA ALA A 122 14.94 7.28 -14.33
C ALA A 122 13.82 7.42 -15.35
N THR A 123 13.25 6.30 -15.83
CA THR A 123 12.07 6.42 -16.70
C THR A 123 10.88 6.92 -15.89
N VAL A 124 9.90 7.52 -16.57
CA VAL A 124 8.65 7.93 -15.92
C VAL A 124 7.95 6.72 -15.29
N GLU A 125 7.97 5.56 -15.96
CA GLU A 125 7.38 4.32 -15.44
C GLU A 125 8.02 3.84 -14.14
N GLU A 126 9.37 3.83 -14.07
CA GLU A 126 10.12 3.45 -12.87
C GLU A 126 9.71 4.34 -11.67
N THR A 127 9.69 5.66 -11.89
CA THR A 127 9.39 6.64 -10.85
C THR A 127 7.90 6.61 -10.47
N ALA A 128 7.00 6.49 -11.44
CA ALA A 128 5.56 6.50 -11.26
C ALA A 128 5.06 5.25 -10.50
N ARG A 129 5.63 4.08 -10.81
CA ARG A 129 5.27 2.81 -10.16
C ARG A 129 5.69 2.83 -8.69
N ALA A 130 6.89 3.31 -8.39
CA ALA A 130 7.38 3.44 -7.02
C ALA A 130 6.54 4.40 -6.17
N ALA A 131 5.94 5.43 -6.78
CA ALA A 131 5.14 6.44 -6.10
C ALA A 131 3.62 6.17 -6.13
N GLY A 132 3.15 5.08 -6.76
CA GLY A 132 1.72 4.76 -6.84
C GLY A 132 0.90 5.74 -7.69
N CYS A 133 1.48 6.31 -8.75
CA CYS A 133 0.79 7.27 -9.61
C CYS A 133 -0.30 6.59 -10.46
N ARG A 134 -1.48 7.21 -10.52
CA ARG A 134 -2.55 6.85 -11.47
C ARG A 134 -2.24 7.37 -12.86
N VAL A 135 -1.79 8.63 -12.96
CA VAL A 135 -1.30 9.24 -14.19
C VAL A 135 0.06 9.87 -13.90
N ALA A 136 1.03 9.70 -14.79
CA ALA A 136 2.31 10.37 -14.69
C ALA A 136 2.81 10.79 -16.07
N GLN A 137 3.51 11.92 -16.11
CA GLN A 137 4.26 12.34 -17.30
C GLN A 137 5.62 12.92 -16.87
N ASN A 138 6.55 13.07 -17.81
CA ASN A 138 7.81 13.73 -17.53
C ASN A 138 7.57 15.18 -17.04
N GLY A 139 8.47 15.66 -16.19
CA GLY A 139 8.39 16.97 -15.56
C GLY A 139 9.29 18.01 -16.21
N GLY A 140 10.12 18.63 -15.38
CA GLY A 140 11.00 19.73 -15.76
C GLY A 140 12.24 19.29 -16.54
N PHE A 141 12.96 20.29 -17.05
CA PHE A 141 14.17 20.11 -17.84
C PHE A 141 15.35 19.63 -16.98
N PHE A 142 16.33 19.04 -17.64
CA PHE A 142 17.56 18.55 -17.02
C PHE A 142 18.74 18.57 -17.98
N ARG A 143 19.95 18.51 -17.44
CA ARG A 143 21.16 18.39 -18.26
C ARG A 143 21.36 16.93 -18.66
N MET A 144 21.15 16.61 -19.93
CA MET A 144 21.26 15.24 -20.48
C MET A 144 22.58 14.53 -20.11
N GLU A 145 23.70 15.27 -20.13
CA GLU A 145 25.05 14.74 -19.88
C GLU A 145 25.32 14.40 -18.42
N THR A 146 24.78 15.20 -17.48
CA THR A 146 25.11 15.08 -16.06
C THR A 146 23.98 14.52 -15.22
N GLY A 147 22.73 14.57 -15.71
CA GLY A 147 21.52 14.23 -14.95
C GLY A 147 21.07 15.30 -13.96
N GLU A 148 21.66 16.50 -14.00
CA GLU A 148 21.31 17.60 -13.09
C GLU A 148 19.91 18.15 -13.37
N CYS A 149 19.08 18.23 -12.32
CA CYS A 149 17.75 18.85 -12.36
C CYS A 149 17.86 20.37 -12.49
N LEU A 150 17.15 20.97 -13.44
CA LEU A 150 17.20 22.42 -13.69
C LEU A 150 15.96 23.13 -13.14
N GLY A 151 16.13 24.41 -12.79
CA GLY A 151 15.06 25.27 -12.28
C GLY A 151 14.67 24.99 -10.83
N ASN A 152 13.63 25.68 -10.37
CA ASN A 152 13.09 25.48 -9.04
C ASN A 152 12.29 24.19 -8.99
N VAL A 153 12.59 23.36 -7.99
CA VAL A 153 11.86 22.12 -7.74
C VAL A 153 11.52 22.04 -6.26
N VAL A 154 10.24 21.90 -5.94
CA VAL A 154 9.72 21.59 -4.61
C VAL A 154 8.91 20.31 -4.71
N SER A 155 9.28 19.31 -3.93
CA SER A 155 8.66 17.99 -3.90
C SER A 155 8.13 17.72 -2.50
N ASP A 156 6.80 17.63 -2.37
CA ASP A 156 6.10 17.39 -1.10
C ASP A 156 6.57 18.36 0.03
N GLY A 157 6.71 19.65 -0.30
CA GLY A 157 7.13 20.73 0.61
C GLY A 157 8.63 20.85 0.83
N ARG A 158 9.45 19.94 0.28
CA ARG A 158 10.91 20.02 0.35
C ARG A 158 11.48 20.67 -0.90
N ARG A 159 12.28 21.73 -0.73
CA ARG A 159 13.05 22.31 -1.83
C ARG A 159 14.16 21.34 -2.26
N VAL A 160 14.14 20.96 -3.53
CA VAL A 160 15.04 19.96 -4.13
C VAL A 160 16.10 20.63 -5.01
N SER A 161 15.70 21.62 -5.81
CA SER A 161 16.57 22.37 -6.72
C SER A 161 16.20 23.85 -6.70
N SER A 162 17.16 24.70 -7.07
CA SER A 162 16.99 26.15 -7.20
C SER A 162 17.44 26.59 -8.59
N SER A 163 16.72 27.54 -9.18
CA SER A 163 17.09 28.17 -10.45
C SER A 163 18.27 29.13 -10.32
N GLY A 164 18.72 29.47 -9.10
CA GLY A 164 19.77 30.46 -8.87
C GLY A 164 19.42 31.86 -9.42
N GLY A 165 18.11 32.15 -9.49
CA GLY A 165 17.57 33.41 -10.02
C GLY A 165 17.33 33.43 -11.53
N LEU A 166 17.58 32.33 -12.25
CA LEU A 166 17.21 32.21 -13.67
C LEU A 166 15.69 32.20 -13.82
N GLN A 167 15.22 33.00 -14.79
CA GLN A 167 13.80 33.24 -15.04
C GLN A 167 13.28 32.31 -16.12
N ASN A 168 12.47 31.36 -15.71
CA ASN A 168 11.71 30.48 -16.59
C ASN A 168 10.31 30.30 -16.02
N ALA A 169 9.37 29.87 -16.86
CA ALA A 169 7.99 29.65 -16.46
C ALA A 169 7.89 28.56 -15.37
N GLN A 170 7.11 28.80 -14.32
CA GLN A 170 6.96 27.90 -13.18
C GLN A 170 5.49 27.60 -12.93
N PHE A 171 5.23 26.39 -12.42
CA PHE A 171 3.92 25.96 -11.96
C PHE A 171 4.09 25.35 -10.58
N GLY A 172 3.29 25.82 -9.64
CA GLY A 172 3.34 25.35 -8.26
C GLY A 172 2.00 25.42 -7.54
N ILE A 173 1.95 24.73 -6.42
CA ILE A 173 0.81 24.71 -5.50
C ILE A 173 1.32 25.16 -4.14
N ARG A 174 0.68 26.17 -3.55
CA ARG A 174 0.96 26.64 -2.19
C ARG A 174 0.23 25.80 -1.15
N ARG A 175 0.63 25.93 0.12
CA ARG A 175 0.07 25.15 1.24
C ARG A 175 -1.44 25.30 1.42
N ASP A 176 -1.97 26.48 1.11
CA ASP A 176 -3.41 26.76 1.11
C ASP A 176 -4.18 26.18 -0.10
N GLY A 177 -3.48 25.58 -1.06
CA GLY A 177 -4.05 25.05 -2.30
C GLY A 177 -4.12 26.04 -3.45
N THR A 178 -3.60 27.27 -3.30
CA THR A 178 -3.50 28.24 -4.39
C THR A 178 -2.58 27.71 -5.49
N LEU A 179 -3.09 27.71 -6.72
CA LEU A 179 -2.33 27.37 -7.92
C LEU A 179 -1.59 28.61 -8.41
N VAL A 180 -0.29 28.51 -8.62
CA VAL A 180 0.54 29.63 -9.08
C VAL A 180 1.20 29.27 -10.40
N THR A 181 1.08 30.15 -11.39
CA THR A 181 1.69 29.98 -12.72
C THR A 181 2.38 31.26 -13.15
N GLY A 182 3.62 31.18 -13.66
CA GLY A 182 4.33 32.32 -14.23
C GLY A 182 5.77 32.43 -13.76
N TYR A 183 6.28 33.66 -13.63
CA TYR A 183 7.66 33.93 -13.22
C TYR A 183 7.71 34.27 -11.74
N LEU A 184 8.59 33.59 -11.00
CA LEU A 184 8.73 33.73 -9.55
C LEU A 184 10.13 34.20 -9.20
N SER A 185 10.20 35.19 -8.33
CA SER A 185 11.43 35.61 -7.66
C SER A 185 11.89 34.58 -6.63
N GLU A 186 13.16 34.63 -6.25
CA GLU A 186 13.69 33.74 -5.21
C GLU A 186 13.00 34.00 -3.87
N GLU A 187 12.66 35.24 -3.53
CA GLU A 187 11.92 35.58 -2.31
C GLU A 187 10.55 34.93 -2.25
N GLU A 188 9.81 34.92 -3.36
CA GLU A 188 8.47 34.28 -3.43
C GLU A 188 8.55 32.75 -3.32
N VAL A 189 9.60 32.14 -3.86
CA VAL A 189 9.85 30.70 -3.75
C VAL A 189 10.24 30.32 -2.31
N LEU A 190 10.91 31.23 -1.59
CA LEU A 190 11.36 31.06 -0.21
C LEU A 190 10.35 31.53 0.84
N ASP A 191 9.15 31.94 0.42
CA ASP A 191 8.09 32.34 1.34
C ASP A 191 7.79 31.24 2.37
N THR A 192 7.72 31.64 3.63
CA THR A 192 7.48 30.75 4.78
C THR A 192 6.06 30.84 5.34
N GLU A 193 5.31 31.89 4.97
CA GLU A 193 3.94 32.11 5.43
C GLU A 193 2.98 31.15 4.72
N ASN A 194 3.01 31.16 3.38
CA ASN A 194 2.26 30.22 2.55
C ASN A 194 3.18 29.51 1.55
N PRO A 195 4.06 28.60 2.03
CA PRO A 195 5.10 28.00 1.21
C PRO A 195 4.53 27.13 0.10
N PHE A 196 5.33 26.94 -0.95
CA PHE A 196 5.06 25.93 -1.96
C PHE A 196 5.13 24.52 -1.37
N VAL A 197 4.13 23.69 -1.68
CA VAL A 197 4.14 22.25 -1.43
C VAL A 197 4.57 21.46 -2.66
N GLN A 198 4.27 21.97 -3.84
CA GLN A 198 4.74 21.44 -5.12
C GLN A 198 5.21 22.60 -5.99
N LEU A 199 6.33 22.45 -6.69
CA LEU A 199 6.83 23.44 -7.63
C LEU A 199 7.71 22.74 -8.67
N LEU A 200 7.53 23.07 -9.94
CA LEU A 200 8.46 22.74 -11.00
C LEU A 200 8.63 23.90 -11.97
N SER A 201 9.77 23.94 -12.65
CA SER A 201 10.05 24.88 -13.73
C SER A 201 9.96 24.19 -15.10
N GLY A 202 9.33 24.88 -16.04
CA GLY A 202 9.29 24.58 -17.46
C GLY A 202 10.05 25.63 -18.26
N VAL A 203 9.74 25.75 -19.54
CA VAL A 203 10.24 26.81 -20.45
C VAL A 203 9.10 27.23 -21.34
N VAL A 204 8.86 28.54 -21.45
CA VAL A 204 7.69 29.19 -22.06
C VAL A 204 6.40 29.07 -21.23
N TRP A 205 5.85 30.24 -20.88
CA TRP A 205 4.50 30.39 -20.35
C TRP A 205 3.52 30.46 -21.53
N LEU A 206 2.76 29.39 -21.74
CA LEU A 206 1.91 29.22 -22.92
C LEU A 206 0.68 30.13 -22.90
N ILE A 207 -0.02 30.13 -21.76
CA ILE A 207 -1.30 30.81 -21.59
C ILE A 207 -1.27 31.57 -20.28
N ARG A 208 -1.54 32.87 -20.32
CA ARG A 208 -1.74 33.73 -19.16
C ARG A 208 -3.16 34.27 -19.16
N ASN A 209 -3.93 33.97 -18.12
CA ASN A 209 -5.31 34.43 -17.91
C ASN A 209 -6.21 34.24 -19.16
N GLY A 210 -6.13 33.06 -19.78
CA GLY A 210 -6.92 32.69 -20.97
C GLY A 210 -6.45 33.33 -22.28
N SER A 211 -5.24 33.88 -22.34
CA SER A 211 -4.63 34.44 -23.56
C SER A 211 -3.27 33.82 -23.84
N VAL A 212 -2.92 33.60 -25.12
CA VAL A 212 -1.59 33.10 -25.51
C VAL A 212 -0.51 34.09 -25.08
N TYR A 213 0.55 33.61 -24.42
CA TYR A 213 1.61 34.45 -23.81
C TYR A 213 3.03 34.14 -24.33
N ILE A 214 3.13 33.38 -25.42
CA ILE A 214 4.40 32.89 -25.99
C ILE A 214 5.34 34.04 -26.43
N ASN A 215 4.80 35.14 -26.97
CA ASN A 215 5.63 36.29 -27.37
C ASN A 215 6.30 36.95 -26.17
N ASP A 216 5.55 37.23 -25.13
CA ASP A 216 6.08 37.78 -23.88
C ASP A 216 7.07 36.83 -23.21
N SER A 217 6.81 35.51 -23.27
CA SER A 217 7.77 34.51 -22.78
C SER A 217 9.08 34.50 -23.55
N GLN A 218 9.07 34.71 -24.88
CA GLN A 218 10.31 34.84 -25.64
C GLN A 218 11.13 36.08 -25.22
N ALA A 219 10.46 37.16 -24.82
CA ALA A 219 11.13 38.35 -24.29
C ALA A 219 11.62 38.17 -22.84
N ALA A 220 10.86 37.45 -22.01
CA ALA A 220 11.16 37.24 -20.59
C ALA A 220 12.22 36.14 -20.35
N GLU A 221 12.16 35.04 -21.10
CA GLU A 221 12.99 33.85 -20.89
C GLU A 221 14.27 33.90 -21.72
N CYS A 222 15.15 34.84 -21.37
CA CYS A 222 16.57 34.94 -21.74
C CYS A 222 16.95 34.39 -23.14
N ASP A 223 16.79 35.18 -24.19
CA ASP A 223 17.29 34.88 -25.56
C ASP A 223 18.65 35.59 -25.88
N GLU A 224 19.06 36.62 -25.13
CA GLU A 224 20.10 37.56 -25.61
C GLU A 224 21.57 37.07 -25.54
N THR A 225 21.83 35.80 -25.24
CA THR A 225 23.19 35.21 -25.36
C THR A 225 23.34 34.27 -26.55
N GLN A 226 22.27 34.05 -27.32
CA GLN A 226 22.26 33.12 -28.44
C GLN A 226 22.08 33.94 -29.73
N GLU A 227 22.91 33.68 -30.74
CA GLU A 227 22.64 34.19 -32.09
C GLU A 227 21.29 33.61 -32.52
N THR A 228 20.30 34.50 -32.69
CA THR A 228 18.90 34.21 -33.03
C THR A 228 18.74 32.92 -33.84
N GLY A 229 18.25 31.84 -33.21
CA GLY A 229 18.13 30.55 -33.91
C GLY A 229 17.84 29.31 -33.07
N SER A 230 18.11 29.30 -31.76
CA SER A 230 17.84 28.14 -30.89
C SER A 230 16.50 28.22 -30.16
N PHE A 231 16.22 29.33 -29.47
CA PHE A 231 14.98 29.49 -28.69
C PHE A 231 13.77 29.65 -29.61
N SER A 232 13.87 30.50 -30.63
CA SER A 232 12.82 30.63 -31.66
C SER A 232 12.57 29.29 -32.39
N LYS A 233 13.62 28.50 -32.68
CA LYS A 233 13.45 27.15 -33.24
C LYS A 233 12.72 26.25 -32.25
N PHE A 234 13.10 26.25 -30.97
CA PHE A 234 12.43 25.50 -29.93
C PHE A 234 10.93 25.84 -29.82
N VAL A 235 10.54 27.11 -30.00
CA VAL A 235 9.13 27.52 -29.97
C VAL A 235 8.38 27.03 -31.22
N ASN A 236 8.97 27.20 -32.40
CA ASN A 236 8.28 27.03 -33.68
C ASN A 236 8.36 25.62 -34.26
N VAL A 237 9.34 24.81 -33.85
CA VAL A 237 9.52 23.45 -34.38
C VAL A 237 8.43 22.51 -33.87
N MET A 238 7.92 21.67 -34.78
CA MET A 238 7.03 20.58 -34.41
C MET A 238 7.81 19.50 -33.67
N SER A 239 7.30 19.02 -32.55
CA SER A 239 7.88 17.89 -31.82
C SER A 239 6.81 17.28 -30.88
N ALA A 240 7.19 16.27 -30.11
CA ALA A 240 6.42 15.84 -28.96
C ALA A 240 6.49 16.91 -27.86
N ARG A 241 5.37 17.16 -27.17
CA ARG A 241 5.25 18.26 -26.18
C ARG A 241 4.47 17.81 -24.95
N THR A 242 4.84 18.36 -23.81
CA THR A 242 4.06 18.23 -22.58
C THR A 242 3.83 19.59 -21.93
N ALA A 243 2.73 19.72 -21.20
CA ALA A 243 2.39 20.95 -20.49
C ALA A 243 1.63 20.64 -19.19
N VAL A 244 1.68 21.60 -18.28
CA VAL A 244 0.89 21.61 -17.04
C VAL A 244 0.21 22.96 -16.89
N GLY A 245 -1.04 22.95 -16.41
CA GLY A 245 -1.83 24.15 -16.22
C GLY A 245 -3.07 23.88 -15.37
N HIS A 246 -4.04 24.79 -15.45
CA HIS A 246 -5.33 24.63 -14.79
C HIS A 246 -6.48 25.24 -15.60
N ASP A 247 -7.70 24.78 -15.34
CA ASP A 247 -8.92 25.32 -15.93
C ASP A 247 -9.58 26.39 -15.04
N ARG A 248 -10.71 26.94 -15.51
CA ARG A 248 -11.49 27.95 -14.77
C ARG A 248 -12.04 27.44 -13.44
N LYS A 249 -12.21 26.14 -13.28
CA LYS A 249 -12.70 25.51 -12.04
C LYS A 249 -11.58 25.27 -11.03
N GLY A 250 -10.32 25.57 -11.37
CA GLY A 250 -9.16 25.26 -10.54
C GLY A 250 -8.77 23.79 -10.56
N GLN A 251 -9.22 23.02 -11.56
CA GLN A 251 -8.74 21.65 -11.77
C GLN A 251 -7.37 21.69 -12.46
N LEU A 252 -6.45 20.83 -12.03
CA LEU A 252 -5.18 20.63 -12.70
C LEU A 252 -5.43 20.05 -14.09
N VAL A 253 -4.69 20.54 -15.08
CA VAL A 253 -4.67 20.04 -16.44
C VAL A 253 -3.26 19.59 -16.79
N LEU A 254 -3.10 18.32 -17.18
CA LEU A 254 -1.88 17.79 -17.79
C LEU A 254 -2.14 17.50 -19.26
N PHE A 255 -1.20 17.90 -20.11
CA PHE A 255 -1.27 17.69 -21.54
C PHE A 255 -0.01 16.99 -22.04
N HIS A 256 -0.22 16.04 -22.95
CA HIS A 256 0.82 15.32 -23.66
C HIS A 256 0.41 15.15 -25.13
N ALA A 257 1.31 15.44 -26.05
CA ALA A 257 1.17 15.12 -27.47
C ALA A 257 2.40 14.37 -27.96
N ASP A 258 2.17 13.22 -28.60
CA ASP A 258 3.24 12.47 -29.24
C ASP A 258 3.75 13.24 -30.47
N GLY A 259 5.00 12.96 -30.85
CA GLY A 259 5.63 13.64 -31.97
C GLY A 259 7.05 13.17 -32.20
N GLN A 260 7.79 13.91 -33.01
CA GLN A 260 9.23 13.75 -33.24
C GLN A 260 9.74 15.05 -33.84
N THR A 261 10.85 15.58 -33.31
CA THR A 261 11.33 16.91 -33.69
C THR A 261 11.50 17.02 -35.21
N GLU A 262 10.96 18.11 -35.78
CA GLU A 262 10.91 18.44 -37.21
C GLU A 262 10.00 17.53 -38.08
N GLN A 263 9.45 16.44 -37.56
CA GLN A 263 8.70 15.46 -38.34
C GLN A 263 7.22 15.33 -37.95
N ARG A 264 6.94 15.16 -36.65
CA ARG A 264 5.60 14.84 -36.12
C ARG A 264 5.31 15.64 -34.85
N GLY A 265 4.03 15.77 -34.53
CA GLY A 265 3.57 16.48 -33.34
C GLY A 265 3.22 17.94 -33.65
N ILE A 266 3.41 18.81 -32.67
CA ILE A 266 2.95 20.19 -32.68
C ILE A 266 4.04 21.16 -32.19
N ASN A 267 3.92 22.42 -32.59
CA ASN A 267 4.72 23.50 -32.01
C ASN A 267 4.01 24.12 -30.78
N LEU A 268 4.66 25.10 -30.14
CA LEU A 268 4.09 25.71 -28.92
C LEU A 268 2.82 26.54 -29.19
N TRP A 269 2.72 27.15 -30.37
CA TRP A 269 1.54 27.95 -30.77
C TRP A 269 0.30 27.08 -30.90
N GLU A 270 0.43 25.97 -31.64
CA GLU A 270 -0.63 24.98 -31.83
C GLU A 270 -1.08 24.37 -30.49
N MET A 271 -0.11 24.09 -29.61
CA MET A 271 -0.42 23.59 -28.26
C MET A 271 -1.20 24.61 -27.44
N ALA A 272 -0.79 25.88 -27.42
CA ALA A 272 -1.48 26.94 -26.67
C ALA A 272 -2.92 27.14 -27.19
N GLU A 273 -3.12 27.17 -28.50
CA GLU A 273 -4.46 27.26 -29.10
C GLU A 273 -5.33 26.05 -28.77
N PHE A 274 -4.77 24.84 -28.79
CA PHE A 274 -5.50 23.63 -28.40
C PHE A 274 -5.94 23.70 -26.94
N LEU A 275 -5.03 24.06 -26.02
CA LEU A 275 -5.31 24.16 -24.59
C LEU A 275 -6.37 25.23 -24.28
N LEU A 276 -6.36 26.38 -24.98
CA LEU A 276 -7.40 27.39 -24.87
C LEU A 276 -8.79 26.85 -25.24
N LYS A 277 -8.89 26.05 -26.31
CA LYS A 277 -10.14 25.36 -26.69
C LYS A 277 -10.60 24.33 -25.65
N GLN A 278 -9.72 23.93 -24.74
CA GLN A 278 -10.02 23.06 -23.60
C GLN A 278 -10.24 23.84 -22.29
N ASP A 279 -10.56 25.14 -22.35
CA ASP A 279 -10.82 26.01 -21.17
C ASP A 279 -9.66 26.13 -20.17
N VAL A 280 -8.43 25.94 -20.64
CA VAL A 280 -7.22 26.17 -19.82
C VAL A 280 -7.00 27.67 -19.64
N VAL A 281 -6.78 28.10 -18.40
CA VAL A 281 -6.63 29.51 -18.02
C VAL A 281 -5.16 29.91 -17.92
N ASN A 282 -4.35 29.09 -17.25
CA ASN A 282 -2.91 29.25 -17.24
C ASN A 282 -2.23 27.91 -17.54
N ALA A 283 -1.15 27.92 -18.31
CA ALA A 283 -0.34 26.73 -18.59
C ALA A 283 1.09 27.08 -18.96
N ILE A 284 2.03 26.22 -18.58
CA ILE A 284 3.45 26.30 -18.96
C ILE A 284 3.84 25.06 -19.77
N ASN A 285 4.82 25.22 -20.67
CA ASN A 285 5.40 24.10 -21.38
C ASN A 285 6.50 23.41 -20.53
N LEU A 286 6.46 22.09 -20.51
CA LEU A 286 7.42 21.22 -19.82
C LEU A 286 8.39 20.59 -20.85
N ASP A 287 9.21 19.63 -20.41
CA ASP A 287 10.18 18.98 -21.29
C ASP A 287 9.49 18.15 -22.40
N GLY A 288 10.08 18.13 -23.60
CA GLY A 288 9.48 17.59 -24.81
C GLY A 288 10.45 16.70 -25.61
N GLY A 289 10.19 16.54 -26.92
CA GLY A 289 10.97 15.61 -27.76
C GLY A 289 10.99 14.20 -27.17
N GLY A 290 12.15 13.56 -27.14
CA GLY A 290 12.30 12.21 -26.57
C GLY A 290 11.97 12.07 -25.08
N SER A 291 11.93 13.18 -24.34
CA SER A 291 11.50 13.17 -22.93
C SER A 291 9.99 13.01 -22.77
N ALA A 292 9.20 13.43 -23.77
CA ALA A 292 7.74 13.41 -23.73
C ALA A 292 7.22 11.98 -23.49
N THR A 293 6.69 11.73 -22.31
CA THR A 293 6.28 10.40 -21.86
C THR A 293 5.00 10.52 -21.07
N PHE A 294 4.00 9.72 -21.41
CA PHE A 294 2.75 9.56 -20.67
C PHE A 294 2.60 8.13 -20.16
N VAL A 295 2.32 7.99 -18.87
CA VAL A 295 2.19 6.72 -18.14
C VAL A 295 0.82 6.68 -17.46
N LEU A 296 0.09 5.59 -17.67
CA LEU A 296 -1.22 5.35 -17.07
C LEU A 296 -1.14 4.07 -16.21
N ASN A 297 -1.52 4.18 -14.94
CA ASN A 297 -1.47 3.09 -13.96
C ASN A 297 -0.13 2.34 -13.93
N GLY A 298 0.98 3.08 -14.05
CA GLY A 298 2.35 2.51 -14.01
C GLY A 298 2.80 1.79 -15.29
N THR A 299 2.08 1.95 -16.40
CA THR A 299 2.44 1.41 -17.73
C THR A 299 2.55 2.53 -18.77
N LEU A 300 3.53 2.44 -19.66
CA LEU A 300 3.68 3.37 -20.79
C LEU A 300 2.42 3.38 -21.66
N ALA A 301 1.85 4.58 -21.88
CA ALA A 301 0.63 4.79 -22.66
C ALA A 301 0.82 5.88 -23.74
N SER A 302 2.04 6.07 -24.22
CA SER A 302 2.43 7.02 -25.27
C SER A 302 3.38 6.35 -26.26
N TYR A 303 3.72 7.07 -27.33
CA TYR A 303 4.72 6.63 -28.31
C TYR A 303 5.96 7.54 -28.23
N PRO A 304 6.98 7.17 -27.42
CA PRO A 304 8.22 7.92 -27.33
C PRO A 304 8.88 8.14 -28.68
N SER A 305 9.63 9.23 -28.80
CA SER A 305 10.30 9.57 -30.05
C SER A 305 11.76 9.13 -30.11
N ASP A 306 12.40 8.80 -28.99
CA ASP A 306 13.74 8.23 -29.04
C ASP A 306 13.72 6.80 -29.56
N HIS A 307 14.78 6.42 -30.26
CA HIS A 307 15.02 5.03 -30.65
C HIS A 307 15.65 4.25 -29.50
N CYS A 308 15.33 2.96 -29.43
CA CYS A 308 16.09 2.00 -28.66
C CYS A 308 17.47 1.76 -29.31
N GLN A 309 18.39 1.09 -28.62
CA GLN A 309 19.72 0.75 -29.18
C GLN A 309 19.65 -0.06 -30.49
N ASP A 310 18.57 -0.81 -30.71
CA ASP A 310 18.33 -1.58 -31.93
C ASP A 310 17.89 -0.74 -33.15
N ASN A 311 17.64 0.56 -32.98
CA ASN A 311 17.17 1.54 -33.98
C ASN A 311 15.79 1.29 -34.59
N MET A 312 15.16 0.15 -34.32
CA MET A 312 13.88 -0.19 -34.92
C MET A 312 12.75 0.22 -33.99
N TRP A 313 12.90 -0.05 -32.70
CA TRP A 313 11.89 0.24 -31.69
C TRP A 313 12.09 1.62 -31.09
N ARG A 314 11.00 2.16 -30.52
CA ARG A 314 11.02 3.41 -29.76
C ARG A 314 11.05 3.11 -28.27
N CYS A 315 11.89 3.84 -27.53
CA CYS A 315 12.10 3.61 -26.11
C CYS A 315 11.88 4.90 -25.30
N PRO A 316 11.23 4.81 -24.12
CA PRO A 316 11.09 5.98 -23.26
C PRO A 316 12.46 6.43 -22.73
N ARG A 317 12.64 7.75 -22.67
CA ARG A 317 13.85 8.36 -22.12
C ARG A 317 13.91 8.22 -20.61
N ARG A 318 15.12 8.07 -20.08
CA ARG A 318 15.39 8.29 -18.65
C ARG A 318 15.43 9.80 -18.39
N VAL A 319 14.41 10.31 -17.71
CA VAL A 319 14.19 11.73 -17.42
C VAL A 319 14.59 12.08 -15.99
N SER A 320 14.40 13.36 -15.64
CA SER A 320 14.66 13.91 -14.31
C SER A 320 13.38 13.88 -13.46
N THR A 321 12.72 15.03 -13.25
CA THR A 321 11.51 15.09 -12.44
C THR A 321 10.32 14.49 -13.18
N VAL A 322 9.34 14.02 -12.43
CA VAL A 322 8.09 13.46 -12.93
C VAL A 322 6.94 14.19 -12.26
N VAL A 323 5.90 14.53 -13.04
CA VAL A 323 4.65 14.99 -12.46
C VAL A 323 3.71 13.81 -12.31
N CYS A 324 3.14 13.66 -11.12
CA CYS A 324 2.36 12.50 -10.71
C CYS A 324 0.99 12.95 -10.22
N VAL A 325 -0.05 12.33 -10.76
CA VAL A 325 -1.40 12.38 -10.19
C VAL A 325 -1.69 11.05 -9.54
N HIS A 326 -1.97 11.07 -8.25
CA HIS A 326 -2.28 9.90 -7.43
C HIS A 326 -3.58 10.13 -6.64
N GLU A 327 -4.07 9.07 -6.00
CA GLU A 327 -5.17 9.19 -5.05
C GLU A 327 -4.75 10.03 -3.85
N PRO A 328 -5.66 10.77 -3.19
CA PRO A 328 -5.30 11.57 -2.02
C PRO A 328 -4.57 10.74 -0.97
N ARG A 329 -3.34 11.13 -0.61
CA ARG A 329 -2.58 10.46 0.45
C ARG A 329 -3.29 10.66 1.79
N CYS A 330 -3.28 9.63 2.62
CA CYS A 330 -3.87 9.72 3.95
C CYS A 330 -3.06 10.63 4.88
N GLN A 331 -3.78 11.38 5.70
CA GLN A 331 -3.21 12.15 6.80
C GLN A 331 -3.79 11.62 8.13
N PRO A 332 -2.96 11.04 9.00
CA PRO A 332 -1.52 10.73 8.83
C PRO A 332 -1.25 9.56 7.86
N PRO A 333 -0.01 9.46 7.34
CA PRO A 333 0.38 8.39 6.41
C PRO A 333 0.22 6.99 7.04
N ASP A 334 -0.10 6.01 6.19
CA ASP A 334 -0.26 4.58 6.51
C ASP A 334 -1.33 4.22 7.55
N CYS A 335 -2.16 5.17 8.01
CA CYS A 335 -3.23 4.93 8.97
C CYS A 335 -2.77 4.13 10.20
N SER A 336 -1.55 4.44 10.65
CA SER A 336 -0.84 3.74 11.73
C SER A 336 -0.73 2.23 11.58
N GLY A 337 -0.89 1.69 10.36
CA GLY A 337 -0.91 0.24 10.09
C GLY A 337 -2.23 -0.44 10.46
N HIS A 338 -3.21 0.31 10.96
CA HIS A 338 -4.49 -0.21 11.49
C HIS A 338 -5.69 0.37 10.73
N GLY A 339 -5.49 0.68 9.44
CA GLY A 339 -6.54 1.21 8.59
C GLY A 339 -6.21 1.11 7.12
N THR A 340 -7.23 1.29 6.31
CA THR A 340 -7.13 1.44 4.86
C THR A 340 -7.34 2.90 4.49
N CYS A 341 -6.56 3.39 3.53
CA CYS A 341 -6.68 4.75 3.06
C CYS A 341 -7.81 4.84 2.02
N VAL A 342 -8.86 5.61 2.32
CA VAL A 342 -10.00 5.82 1.42
C VAL A 342 -10.22 7.31 1.25
N GLU A 343 -10.04 7.82 0.02
CA GLU A 343 -10.15 9.25 -0.33
C GLU A 343 -9.30 10.16 0.58
N GLY A 344 -8.12 9.66 1.00
CA GLY A 344 -7.18 10.34 1.90
C GLY A 344 -7.66 10.50 3.34
N ARG A 345 -8.64 9.70 3.76
CA ARG A 345 -9.01 9.48 5.17
C ARG A 345 -8.74 8.05 5.56
N CYS A 346 -8.35 7.85 6.80
CA CYS A 346 -8.13 6.52 7.34
C CYS A 346 -9.45 5.88 7.75
N GLN A 347 -9.78 4.77 7.10
CA GLN A 347 -10.84 3.87 7.52
C GLN A 347 -10.21 2.74 8.33
N CYS A 348 -10.36 2.78 9.65
CA CYS A 348 -9.71 1.84 10.55
C CYS A 348 -10.17 0.40 10.31
N THR A 349 -9.23 -0.53 10.38
CA THR A 349 -9.47 -1.97 10.28
C THR A 349 -9.75 -2.53 11.67
N GLY A 350 -10.71 -3.45 11.76
CA GLY A 350 -11.18 -3.97 13.05
C GLY A 350 -12.11 -3.00 13.80
N HIS A 351 -12.71 -3.49 14.88
CA HIS A 351 -13.69 -2.73 15.66
C HIS A 351 -13.07 -1.86 16.77
N PHE A 352 -11.78 -2.06 17.06
CA PHE A 352 -11.12 -1.51 18.24
C PHE A 352 -10.16 -0.36 17.91
N TRP A 353 -9.86 -0.11 16.65
CA TRP A 353 -9.03 1.02 16.23
C TRP A 353 -9.89 2.22 15.89
N GLN A 354 -9.57 3.36 16.50
CA GLN A 354 -10.28 4.61 16.34
C GLN A 354 -9.32 5.80 16.20
N GLY A 355 -9.91 6.97 16.00
CA GLY A 355 -9.20 8.23 15.76
C GLY A 355 -8.92 8.46 14.27
N ALA A 356 -8.62 9.70 13.91
CA ALA A 356 -8.35 10.09 12.52
C ALA A 356 -7.15 9.34 11.90
N ALA A 357 -6.27 8.80 12.74
CA ALA A 357 -5.07 8.08 12.39
C ALA A 357 -5.16 6.56 12.59
N CYS A 358 -6.26 6.04 13.15
CA CYS A 358 -6.35 4.65 13.61
C CYS A 358 -5.26 4.27 14.62
N ASN A 359 -4.81 5.22 15.44
CA ASN A 359 -3.76 5.04 16.45
C ASN A 359 -4.31 4.90 17.88
N LYS A 360 -5.63 5.05 18.06
CA LYS A 360 -6.28 4.94 19.36
C LYS A 360 -6.96 3.59 19.45
N LEU A 361 -6.50 2.76 20.38
CA LEU A 361 -7.19 1.53 20.72
C LEU A 361 -8.34 1.85 21.68
N ASP A 362 -9.53 1.40 21.34
CA ASP A 362 -10.77 1.61 22.07
C ASP A 362 -11.64 0.35 21.95
N CYS A 363 -11.56 -0.50 22.98
CA CYS A 363 -12.34 -1.74 23.04
C CYS A 363 -13.79 -1.55 23.52
N GLY A 364 -14.30 -0.32 23.63
CA GLY A 364 -15.66 -0.02 24.08
C GLY A 364 -15.74 0.39 25.57
N PRO A 365 -16.89 0.17 26.25
CA PRO A 365 -17.16 0.78 27.55
C PRO A 365 -16.11 0.41 28.60
N SER A 366 -15.54 1.44 29.22
CA SER A 366 -14.47 1.36 30.23
C SER A 366 -13.26 0.52 29.82
N ASN A 367 -13.02 0.34 28.52
CA ASN A 367 -11.88 -0.39 27.96
C ASN A 367 -11.74 -1.82 28.52
N CYS A 368 -12.68 -2.71 28.16
CA CYS A 368 -12.82 -4.07 28.71
C CYS A 368 -13.43 -4.13 30.13
N SER A 369 -14.38 -3.24 30.41
CA SER A 369 -15.17 -3.24 31.66
C SER A 369 -14.35 -3.21 32.96
N GLN A 370 -13.06 -2.81 32.91
CA GLN A 370 -12.10 -2.91 34.01
C GLN A 370 -11.77 -4.35 34.47
N HIS A 371 -12.12 -5.36 33.67
CA HIS A 371 -11.88 -6.78 33.94
C HIS A 371 -11.03 -7.43 32.83
N GLY A 372 -10.22 -6.61 32.15
CA GLY A 372 -9.42 -7.07 31.03
C GLY A 372 -8.50 -5.99 30.49
N LEU A 373 -7.63 -6.43 29.60
CA LEU A 373 -6.69 -5.59 28.86
C LEU A 373 -7.14 -5.50 27.40
N CYS A 374 -7.26 -4.28 26.90
CA CYS A 374 -7.56 -4.04 25.49
C CYS A 374 -6.30 -4.25 24.65
N THR A 375 -6.39 -5.14 23.67
CA THR A 375 -5.31 -5.53 22.75
C THR A 375 -5.73 -5.30 21.30
N GLU A 376 -4.79 -5.43 20.37
CA GLU A 376 -5.06 -5.24 18.92
C GLU A 376 -6.12 -6.21 18.37
N THR A 377 -6.32 -7.35 19.03
CA THR A 377 -7.31 -8.37 18.68
C THR A 377 -8.61 -8.27 19.49
N GLY A 378 -8.72 -7.30 20.41
CA GLY A 378 -9.87 -7.12 21.30
C GLY A 378 -9.51 -7.24 22.77
N CYS A 379 -10.53 -7.40 23.62
CA CYS A 379 -10.33 -7.58 25.05
C CYS A 379 -9.77 -8.97 25.38
N ARG A 380 -8.68 -9.01 26.15
CA ARG A 380 -8.24 -10.21 26.88
C ARG A 380 -8.73 -10.07 28.31
N CYS A 381 -9.60 -10.96 28.74
CA CYS A 381 -10.21 -10.89 30.06
C CYS A 381 -9.32 -11.49 31.13
N GLU A 382 -9.35 -10.84 32.29
CA GLU A 382 -8.73 -11.37 33.51
C GLU A 382 -9.46 -12.64 33.96
N ALA A 383 -8.81 -13.41 34.83
CA ALA A 383 -9.40 -14.64 35.34
C ALA A 383 -10.75 -14.39 36.04
N GLY A 384 -11.75 -15.21 35.69
CA GLY A 384 -13.11 -15.09 36.20
C GLY A 384 -14.07 -14.29 35.32
N TRP A 385 -13.60 -13.72 34.20
CA TRP A 385 -14.39 -12.91 33.28
C TRP A 385 -14.26 -13.38 31.82
N THR A 386 -15.31 -13.13 31.03
CA THR A 386 -15.39 -13.46 29.61
C THR A 386 -16.35 -12.51 28.88
N GLY A 387 -16.61 -12.81 27.60
CA GLY A 387 -17.38 -11.97 26.70
C GLY A 387 -16.50 -10.97 25.94
N SER A 388 -17.04 -10.36 24.89
CA SER A 388 -16.27 -9.49 23.98
C SER A 388 -15.67 -8.25 24.63
N ASN A 389 -16.18 -7.86 25.81
CA ASN A 389 -15.75 -6.69 26.58
C ASN A 389 -15.51 -7.00 28.07
N CYS A 390 -15.36 -8.29 28.43
CA CYS A 390 -15.15 -8.74 29.82
C CYS A 390 -16.23 -8.29 30.82
N SER A 391 -17.49 -8.18 30.36
CA SER A 391 -18.62 -7.81 31.23
C SER A 391 -19.33 -9.02 31.85
N GLU A 392 -19.01 -10.23 31.42
CA GLU A 392 -19.67 -11.46 31.87
C GLU A 392 -18.74 -12.24 32.79
N ALA A 393 -19.24 -12.68 33.95
CA ALA A 393 -18.49 -13.58 34.82
C ALA A 393 -18.48 -15.01 34.24
N CYS A 394 -17.45 -15.80 34.56
CA CYS A 394 -17.40 -17.19 34.14
C CYS A 394 -18.63 -17.98 34.61
N SER A 395 -19.11 -18.88 33.74
CA SER A 395 -20.12 -19.86 34.13
C SER A 395 -19.57 -20.82 35.18
N ASN A 396 -20.45 -21.49 35.94
CA ASN A 396 -20.05 -22.51 36.92
C ASN A 396 -19.32 -23.73 36.32
N SER A 397 -19.21 -23.81 34.99
CA SER A 397 -18.54 -24.90 34.26
C SER A 397 -17.15 -24.55 33.76
N SER A 398 -16.70 -23.31 33.97
CA SER A 398 -15.49 -22.73 33.38
C SER A 398 -14.76 -21.78 34.34
N PHE A 399 -13.45 -21.66 34.23
CA PHE A 399 -12.65 -20.76 35.08
C PHE A 399 -11.38 -20.26 34.37
N GLY A 400 -10.69 -19.32 35.00
CA GLY A 400 -9.41 -18.77 34.51
C GLY A 400 -9.56 -17.62 33.52
N GLU A 401 -8.45 -17.22 32.91
CA GLU A 401 -8.43 -16.18 31.87
C GLU A 401 -9.35 -16.55 30.71
N ASP A 402 -10.15 -15.58 30.26
CA ASP A 402 -11.20 -15.76 29.24
C ASP A 402 -12.16 -16.93 29.50
N CYS A 403 -12.21 -17.46 30.73
CA CYS A 403 -12.89 -18.71 31.11
C CYS A 403 -12.46 -19.92 30.24
N ALA A 404 -11.20 -19.95 29.78
CA ALA A 404 -10.71 -20.94 28.84
C ALA A 404 -10.55 -22.36 29.46
N MET A 405 -10.53 -22.47 30.79
CA MET A 405 -10.40 -23.76 31.48
C MET A 405 -11.75 -24.30 31.92
N LYS A 406 -11.91 -25.63 31.92
CA LYS A 406 -13.17 -26.30 32.29
C LYS A 406 -13.14 -26.76 33.75
N CYS A 407 -14.16 -26.39 34.52
CA CYS A 407 -14.38 -26.87 35.88
C CYS A 407 -14.71 -28.36 35.90
N ARG A 408 -14.19 -29.07 36.90
CA ARG A 408 -14.39 -30.52 37.10
C ARG A 408 -15.26 -30.87 38.31
N CYS A 409 -15.85 -29.86 38.94
CA CYS A 409 -16.70 -30.03 40.11
C CYS A 409 -17.90 -30.94 39.79
N GLN A 410 -18.18 -31.90 40.67
CA GLN A 410 -19.26 -32.87 40.55
C GLN A 410 -20.38 -32.57 41.56
N ASN A 411 -21.48 -33.30 41.49
CA ASN A 411 -22.56 -33.27 42.49
C ASN A 411 -23.16 -31.87 42.75
N GLY A 412 -23.21 -31.03 41.71
CA GLY A 412 -23.78 -29.67 41.79
C GLY A 412 -22.93 -28.67 42.57
N ALA A 413 -21.65 -28.99 42.83
CA ALA A 413 -20.73 -28.09 43.50
C ALA A 413 -20.49 -26.78 42.72
N ALA A 414 -20.27 -25.70 43.47
CA ALA A 414 -19.96 -24.39 42.89
C ALA A 414 -18.46 -24.33 42.56
N CYS A 415 -18.13 -23.93 41.33
CA CYS A 415 -16.77 -23.74 40.88
C CYS A 415 -16.37 -22.27 41.05
N ASP A 416 -15.20 -22.04 41.63
CA ASP A 416 -14.61 -20.71 41.68
C ASP A 416 -14.20 -20.26 40.27
N PRO A 417 -14.66 -19.10 39.79
CA PRO A 417 -14.43 -18.64 38.42
C PRO A 417 -12.97 -18.22 38.16
N VAL A 418 -12.18 -17.92 39.18
CA VAL A 418 -10.78 -17.49 39.07
C VAL A 418 -9.84 -18.69 39.14
N TRP A 419 -9.99 -19.53 40.17
CA TRP A 419 -9.04 -20.61 40.48
C TRP A 419 -9.52 -22.01 40.11
N GLY A 420 -10.82 -22.18 39.83
CA GLY A 420 -11.41 -23.49 39.48
C GLY A 420 -11.59 -24.43 40.68
N THR A 421 -11.47 -23.91 41.91
CA THR A 421 -11.66 -24.68 43.14
C THR A 421 -13.14 -24.98 43.37
N CYS A 422 -13.45 -26.18 43.87
CA CYS A 422 -14.82 -26.61 44.07
C CYS A 422 -15.29 -26.37 45.51
N THR A 423 -16.40 -25.68 45.67
CA THR A 423 -17.13 -25.58 46.94
C THR A 423 -18.24 -26.63 46.94
N CYS A 424 -18.05 -27.68 47.73
CA CYS A 424 -18.95 -28.83 47.74
C CYS A 424 -20.32 -28.52 48.33
N THR A 425 -21.36 -29.08 47.70
CA THR A 425 -22.71 -29.13 48.25
C THR A 425 -22.76 -30.00 49.50
N SER A 426 -23.84 -29.87 50.28
CA SER A 426 -23.98 -30.66 51.52
C SER A 426 -24.01 -32.15 51.21
N GLY A 427 -23.25 -32.94 51.96
CA GLY A 427 -23.13 -34.39 51.76
C GLY A 427 -21.96 -34.83 50.90
N PHE A 428 -21.16 -33.91 50.35
CA PHE A 428 -20.02 -34.22 49.50
C PHE A 428 -18.72 -33.54 49.95
N THR A 429 -17.59 -34.18 49.64
CA THR A 429 -16.21 -33.73 49.91
C THR A 429 -15.24 -34.24 48.83
N GLY A 430 -13.97 -33.86 48.93
CA GLY A 430 -12.93 -34.10 47.91
C GLY A 430 -12.67 -32.88 47.02
N ASP A 431 -11.55 -32.89 46.29
CA ASP A 431 -11.08 -31.75 45.48
C ASP A 431 -12.05 -31.40 44.34
N THR A 432 -12.80 -32.39 43.83
CA THR A 432 -13.86 -32.19 42.84
C THR A 432 -15.26 -32.50 43.38
N CYS A 433 -15.42 -32.65 44.69
CA CYS A 433 -16.66 -33.02 45.36
C CYS A 433 -17.22 -34.37 44.90
N GLU A 434 -16.34 -35.29 44.51
CA GLU A 434 -16.68 -36.61 43.98
C GLU A 434 -17.02 -37.64 45.06
N GLN A 435 -16.72 -37.35 46.33
CA GLN A 435 -16.86 -38.28 47.45
C GLN A 435 -18.04 -37.87 48.33
N GLU A 436 -18.86 -38.84 48.76
CA GLU A 436 -19.87 -38.61 49.80
C GLU A 436 -19.21 -38.43 51.18
N CYS A 437 -19.91 -37.81 52.12
CA CYS A 437 -19.35 -37.61 53.45
C CYS A 437 -18.97 -38.93 54.14
N PRO A 438 -17.78 -38.98 54.78
CA PRO A 438 -17.42 -40.11 55.60
C PRO A 438 -18.39 -40.24 56.77
N LEU A 439 -18.57 -41.48 57.25
CA LEU A 439 -19.45 -41.78 58.36
C LEU A 439 -19.14 -40.90 59.56
N GLY A 440 -20.19 -40.30 60.15
CA GLY A 440 -20.05 -39.40 61.29
C GLY A 440 -19.84 -37.92 60.93
N TRP A 441 -19.84 -37.55 59.64
CA TRP A 441 -19.73 -36.16 59.18
C TRP A 441 -20.86 -35.80 58.21
N HIS A 442 -21.25 -34.52 58.20
CA HIS A 442 -22.32 -34.01 57.33
C HIS A 442 -22.08 -32.54 56.93
N GLY A 443 -22.93 -32.05 56.03
CA GLY A 443 -22.89 -30.66 55.56
C GLY A 443 -21.89 -30.43 54.41
N PRO A 444 -21.71 -29.18 53.96
CA PRO A 444 -20.86 -28.86 52.81
C PRO A 444 -19.39 -29.11 53.13
N GLY A 445 -18.70 -29.86 52.26
CA GLY A 445 -17.31 -30.29 52.49
C GLY A 445 -17.13 -31.22 53.69
N CYS A 446 -18.23 -31.74 54.27
CA CYS A 446 -18.24 -32.63 55.43
C CYS A 446 -17.49 -32.08 56.65
N GLN A 447 -17.60 -30.76 56.87
CA GLN A 447 -16.89 -30.06 57.93
C GLN A 447 -17.59 -30.13 59.31
N ARG A 448 -18.79 -30.72 59.39
CA ARG A 448 -19.58 -30.79 60.62
C ARG A 448 -19.72 -32.23 61.11
N PRO A 449 -19.42 -32.55 62.38
CA PRO A 449 -19.63 -33.88 62.93
C PRO A 449 -21.13 -34.14 63.22
N CYS A 450 -21.57 -35.39 63.06
CA CYS A 450 -22.93 -35.82 63.43
C CYS A 450 -23.12 -35.77 64.95
N GLU A 451 -24.16 -35.09 65.43
CA GLU A 451 -24.54 -35.03 66.86
C GLU A 451 -25.56 -36.13 67.23
N CYS A 452 -25.26 -37.39 66.90
CA CYS A 452 -26.12 -38.53 67.22
C CYS A 452 -25.62 -39.32 68.45
N GLU A 453 -26.53 -40.00 69.14
CA GLU A 453 -26.16 -40.90 70.25
C GLU A 453 -25.20 -41.99 69.73
N HIS A 454 -23.99 -42.04 70.30
CA HIS A 454 -22.87 -42.90 69.89
C HIS A 454 -22.29 -42.70 68.48
N GLN A 455 -22.39 -41.50 67.87
CA GLN A 455 -21.79 -41.19 66.54
C GLN A 455 -22.28 -42.10 65.40
N CYS A 456 -23.52 -42.60 65.50
CA CYS A 456 -24.18 -43.39 64.47
C CYS A 456 -24.24 -42.65 63.12
N PRO A 457 -24.35 -43.37 61.97
CA PRO A 457 -24.49 -42.72 60.67
C PRO A 457 -25.68 -41.76 60.67
N CYS A 458 -25.41 -40.47 60.39
CA CYS A 458 -26.43 -39.46 60.15
C CYS A 458 -26.55 -39.19 58.65
N ASP A 459 -27.66 -38.57 58.23
CA ASP A 459 -27.83 -38.14 56.84
C ASP A 459 -26.65 -37.22 56.42
N PRO A 460 -25.88 -37.56 55.36
CA PRO A 460 -24.72 -36.79 54.93
C PRO A 460 -25.04 -35.32 54.58
N GLN A 461 -26.26 -35.04 54.11
CA GLN A 461 -26.67 -33.70 53.71
C GLN A 461 -27.22 -32.90 54.89
N THR A 462 -28.13 -33.48 55.67
CA THR A 462 -28.89 -32.74 56.70
C THR A 462 -28.36 -32.91 58.12
N GLY A 463 -27.56 -33.95 58.38
CA GLY A 463 -27.11 -34.30 59.72
C GLY A 463 -28.16 -35.00 60.59
N ASN A 464 -29.30 -35.41 60.01
CA ASN A 464 -30.39 -35.99 60.78
C ASN A 464 -30.09 -37.45 61.20
N CYS A 465 -30.30 -37.76 62.47
CA CYS A 465 -30.03 -39.07 63.08
C CYS A 465 -31.19 -40.08 62.93
N SER A 466 -32.26 -39.66 62.26
CA SER A 466 -33.51 -40.43 62.13
C SER A 466 -33.38 -41.55 61.07
N LEU A 467 -32.57 -42.58 61.31
CA LEU A 467 -32.57 -43.81 60.49
C LEU A 467 -33.79 -44.69 60.83
N ALA A 468 -35.00 -44.15 60.64
CA ALA A 468 -36.22 -44.94 60.66
C ALA A 468 -36.55 -45.35 59.23
N GLN A 469 -36.24 -46.62 58.91
CA GLN A 469 -36.68 -47.40 57.73
C GLN A 469 -35.89 -47.22 56.41
N ALA A 470 -34.78 -47.93 56.29
CA ALA A 470 -34.29 -48.53 55.03
C ALA A 470 -33.34 -49.71 55.38
N PRO A 471 -33.21 -50.75 54.53
CA PRO A 471 -32.57 -52.06 54.84
C PRO A 471 -31.02 -52.00 54.91
N ALA A 472 -30.49 -51.03 55.66
CA ALA A 472 -29.08 -50.64 55.70
C ALA A 472 -28.20 -51.49 56.63
N LEU A 473 -28.76 -52.44 57.38
CA LEU A 473 -27.93 -53.28 58.27
C LEU A 473 -26.96 -54.19 57.47
N ASN A 474 -27.32 -54.56 56.24
CA ASN A 474 -26.45 -55.35 55.35
C ASN A 474 -25.41 -54.51 54.60
N SER A 475 -25.62 -53.20 54.37
CA SER A 475 -24.64 -52.34 53.69
C SER A 475 -23.57 -51.82 54.67
N ILE A 476 -23.96 -51.49 55.92
CA ILE A 476 -23.02 -51.06 56.98
C ILE A 476 -22.01 -52.17 57.30
N LEU A 477 -22.43 -53.44 57.29
CA LEU A 477 -21.57 -54.62 57.50
C LEU A 477 -20.55 -54.85 56.38
N SER A 478 -20.77 -54.29 55.19
CA SER A 478 -19.86 -54.41 54.04
C SER A 478 -18.77 -53.31 54.04
N GLN A 479 -19.07 -52.11 54.55
CA GLN A 479 -18.10 -51.02 54.67
C GLN A 479 -17.14 -51.19 55.86
N VAL A 480 -17.61 -51.80 56.97
CA VAL A 480 -16.74 -52.10 58.14
C VAL A 480 -15.63 -53.12 57.81
N LYS A 481 -15.80 -53.94 56.75
CA LYS A 481 -14.75 -54.90 56.31
C LYS A 481 -13.57 -54.26 55.58
N GLN A 482 -13.64 -52.98 55.22
CA GLN A 482 -12.54 -52.27 54.53
C GLN A 482 -11.65 -51.45 55.47
N CYS A 483 -11.99 -51.33 56.75
CA CYS A 483 -11.24 -50.50 57.72
C CYS A 483 -10.32 -51.28 58.68
N LEU A 484 -10.07 -52.58 58.48
CA LEU A 484 -9.09 -53.34 59.26
C LEU A 484 -8.08 -54.06 58.37
N ARG A 485 -7.06 -53.34 57.88
CA ARG A 485 -5.68 -53.84 57.81
C ARG A 485 -4.68 -52.70 57.57
N PRO A 486 -3.51 -52.71 58.24
CA PRO A 486 -2.48 -51.71 58.02
C PRO A 486 -1.75 -51.96 56.69
N SER A 487 -1.27 -50.86 56.12
CA SER A 487 -0.33 -50.78 54.99
C SER A 487 0.99 -51.51 55.26
N GLN A 488 1.39 -52.40 54.35
CA GLN A 488 2.80 -52.67 54.07
C GLN A 488 3.04 -52.64 52.56
N THR A 489 3.69 -51.56 52.15
CA THR A 489 4.47 -51.43 50.93
C THR A 489 5.50 -52.55 50.84
N THR A 490 5.34 -53.43 49.85
CA THR A 490 6.46 -54.16 49.24
C THR A 490 6.20 -54.25 47.75
N LEU A 491 7.03 -53.55 46.96
CA LEU A 491 7.05 -53.64 45.51
C LEU A 491 7.29 -55.11 45.12
N ARG A 492 6.39 -55.67 44.32
CA ARG A 492 6.72 -56.79 43.42
C ARG A 492 6.84 -56.25 41.99
N PRO A 493 7.96 -56.53 41.31
CA PRO A 493 8.15 -56.12 39.93
C PRO A 493 7.41 -57.07 39.01
N GLY A 494 6.72 -56.53 38.02
CA GLY A 494 6.17 -57.30 36.92
C GLY A 494 4.84 -56.76 36.44
N GLU A 495 4.89 -55.73 35.60
CA GLU A 495 4.30 -55.75 34.25
C GLU A 495 4.45 -54.37 33.61
N LEU A 496 5.55 -54.23 32.86
CA LEU A 496 5.67 -53.21 31.82
C LEU A 496 6.42 -53.84 30.66
N SER A 497 5.81 -54.85 30.04
CA SER A 497 6.24 -55.33 28.72
C SER A 497 5.72 -54.36 27.66
N LEU A 498 6.27 -53.14 27.66
CA LEU A 498 6.09 -52.21 26.56
C LEU A 498 7.04 -52.58 25.42
N LEU A 499 6.42 -52.93 24.29
CA LEU A 499 6.98 -53.07 22.94
C LEU A 499 7.97 -54.23 22.74
N THR A 500 7.43 -55.36 22.28
CA THR A 500 8.13 -56.41 21.55
C THR A 500 9.02 -55.84 20.43
N GLY A 501 10.18 -56.45 20.18
CA GLY A 501 11.15 -56.03 19.14
C GLY A 501 10.59 -55.88 17.72
N SER A 502 9.43 -56.49 17.44
CA SER A 502 8.66 -56.32 16.20
C SER A 502 8.16 -54.88 16.00
N SER A 503 7.86 -54.15 17.07
CA SER A 503 7.35 -52.77 17.01
C SER A 503 8.46 -51.74 16.74
N TRP A 504 9.67 -52.00 17.25
CA TRP A 504 10.86 -51.21 16.93
C TRP A 504 11.34 -51.45 15.50
N LEU A 505 11.23 -52.69 14.99
CA LEU A 505 11.49 -53.00 13.57
C LEU A 505 10.47 -52.31 12.65
N ALA A 506 9.19 -52.29 13.01
CA ALA A 506 8.15 -51.61 12.23
C ALA A 506 8.35 -50.08 12.20
N LEU A 507 8.69 -49.46 13.34
CA LEU A 507 8.96 -48.01 13.41
C LEU A 507 10.24 -47.62 12.65
N THR A 508 11.30 -48.42 12.77
CA THR A 508 12.56 -48.17 12.04
C THR A 508 12.42 -48.40 10.55
N LEU A 509 11.72 -49.45 10.11
CA LEU A 509 11.38 -49.67 8.70
C LEU A 509 10.48 -48.56 8.14
N GLY A 510 9.50 -48.10 8.93
CA GLY A 510 8.63 -46.98 8.56
C GLY A 510 9.39 -45.67 8.38
N LEU A 511 10.31 -45.34 9.30
CA LEU A 511 11.15 -44.14 9.20
C LEU A 511 12.14 -44.23 8.04
N VAL A 512 12.73 -45.40 7.78
CA VAL A 512 13.62 -45.62 6.62
C VAL A 512 12.83 -45.51 5.31
N PHE A 513 11.61 -46.03 5.25
CA PHE A 513 10.73 -45.91 4.08
C PHE A 513 10.33 -44.45 3.81
N LEU A 514 10.00 -43.67 4.84
CA LEU A 514 9.72 -42.24 4.72
C LEU A 514 10.94 -41.43 4.27
N LEU A 515 12.13 -41.78 4.75
CA LEU A 515 13.40 -41.19 4.29
C LEU A 515 13.70 -41.55 2.82
N LEU A 516 13.41 -42.77 2.39
CA LEU A 516 13.54 -43.19 0.99
C LEU A 516 12.54 -42.46 0.08
N ILE A 517 11.29 -42.29 0.51
CA ILE A 517 10.30 -41.49 -0.24
C ILE A 517 10.76 -40.03 -0.34
N SER A 518 11.23 -39.44 0.77
CA SER A 518 11.72 -38.05 0.79
C SER A 518 12.94 -37.87 -0.12
N THR A 519 13.89 -38.81 -0.11
CA THR A 519 15.06 -38.74 -1.00
C THR A 519 14.68 -38.95 -2.46
N VAL A 520 13.79 -39.89 -2.78
CA VAL A 520 13.28 -40.07 -4.15
C VAL A 520 12.50 -38.84 -4.63
N ALA A 521 11.68 -38.22 -3.79
CA ALA A 521 10.96 -37.00 -4.14
C ALA A 521 11.92 -35.82 -4.39
N ASN A 522 12.93 -35.64 -3.54
CA ASN A 522 13.95 -34.60 -3.71
C ASN A 522 14.82 -34.85 -4.96
N VAL A 523 15.18 -36.11 -5.24
CA VAL A 523 15.91 -36.48 -6.47
C VAL A 523 15.03 -36.30 -7.72
N SER A 524 13.72 -36.60 -7.63
CA SER A 524 12.77 -36.40 -8.73
C SER A 524 12.53 -34.91 -9.02
N LEU A 525 12.52 -34.05 -8.00
CA LEU A 525 12.50 -32.59 -8.16
C LEU A 525 13.80 -32.05 -8.78
N LEU A 526 14.95 -32.62 -8.42
CA LEU A 526 16.25 -32.28 -9.01
C LEU A 526 16.44 -32.78 -10.44
N LEU A 527 15.84 -33.92 -10.80
CA LEU A 527 15.88 -34.45 -12.16
C LEU A 527 14.77 -33.84 -13.04
N GLY A 528 13.60 -33.53 -12.48
CA GLY A 528 12.51 -32.80 -13.14
C GLY A 528 12.91 -31.39 -13.54
N SER A 529 13.62 -30.67 -12.66
CA SER A 529 14.19 -29.35 -12.99
C SER A 529 15.29 -29.40 -14.06
N ARG A 530 15.93 -30.56 -14.29
CA ARG A 530 16.84 -30.76 -15.44
C ARG A 530 16.09 -31.13 -16.73
N ALA A 531 14.99 -31.86 -16.65
CA ALA A 531 14.17 -32.21 -17.81
C ALA A 531 13.37 -31.01 -18.36
N GLU A 532 12.86 -30.13 -17.49
CA GLU A 532 12.20 -28.88 -17.90
C GLU A 532 13.17 -27.86 -18.51
N ARG A 533 14.46 -27.90 -18.13
CA ARG A 533 15.50 -27.05 -18.73
C ARG A 533 15.91 -27.51 -20.14
N SER A 534 15.67 -28.77 -20.49
CA SER A 534 15.99 -29.31 -21.83
C SER A 534 14.83 -29.19 -22.83
N ARG A 535 13.58 -28.98 -22.38
CA ARG A 535 12.42 -28.76 -23.28
C ARG A 535 12.25 -27.31 -23.72
N HIS A 536 13.01 -26.37 -23.16
CA HIS A 536 12.90 -24.95 -23.50
C HIS A 536 13.87 -24.49 -24.60
N LEU A 537 14.51 -25.44 -25.32
CA LEU A 537 15.47 -25.17 -26.39
C LEU A 537 15.02 -25.65 -27.78
N ASP A 538 13.84 -26.25 -27.92
CA ASP A 538 13.22 -26.52 -29.22
C ASP A 538 11.69 -26.31 -29.11
N GLY A 539 11.24 -25.11 -29.47
CA GLY A 539 9.82 -24.76 -29.48
C GLY A 539 9.58 -23.63 -30.47
N ALA A 540 9.19 -24.00 -31.69
CA ALA A 540 8.75 -23.07 -32.72
C ALA A 540 7.55 -22.25 -32.22
N TYR A 541 7.63 -20.92 -32.38
CA TYR A 541 6.59 -19.99 -32.00
C TYR A 541 5.33 -20.19 -32.85
N VAL A 542 4.17 -20.32 -32.20
CA VAL A 542 2.85 -20.26 -32.82
C VAL A 542 2.17 -18.96 -32.37
N TYR A 543 1.83 -18.10 -33.32
CA TYR A 543 1.08 -16.87 -33.10
C TYR A 543 -0.38 -17.20 -32.75
N HIS A 544 -0.89 -16.63 -31.65
CA HIS A 544 -2.32 -16.52 -31.39
C HIS A 544 -2.74 -15.04 -31.49
N PRO A 545 -3.69 -14.68 -32.37
CA PRO A 545 -4.30 -13.35 -32.38
C PRO A 545 -5.21 -13.18 -31.16
N LEU A 546 -5.02 -12.10 -30.41
CA LEU A 546 -5.85 -11.71 -29.27
C LEU A 546 -7.18 -11.13 -29.76
N GLN A 547 -8.19 -11.99 -29.85
CA GLN A 547 -9.59 -11.59 -29.79
C GLN A 547 -10.19 -12.27 -28.56
N GLU A 548 -11.04 -11.52 -27.86
CA GLU A 548 -11.92 -11.97 -26.75
C GLU A 548 -11.30 -12.02 -25.35
N MET A 549 -11.26 -10.85 -24.70
CA MET A 549 -11.45 -10.71 -23.26
C MET A 549 -12.42 -9.55 -22.97
N ASN A 550 -13.70 -9.76 -23.28
CA ASN A 550 -14.79 -9.07 -22.60
C ASN A 550 -15.66 -10.15 -21.95
N GLY A 551 -15.71 -10.13 -20.62
CA GLY A 551 -16.51 -11.07 -19.85
C GLY A 551 -17.99 -10.99 -20.23
N GLU A 552 -18.61 -12.18 -20.29
CA GLU A 552 -20.03 -12.37 -20.47
C GLU A 552 -20.84 -11.58 -19.43
N LEU A 553 -21.75 -10.73 -19.92
CA LEU A 553 -22.95 -10.36 -19.17
C LEU A 553 -24.03 -11.41 -19.51
N LEU A 554 -24.64 -11.95 -18.46
CA LEU A 554 -25.70 -12.96 -18.52
C LEU A 554 -26.84 -12.53 -19.45
N ALA A 555 -27.26 -13.47 -20.32
CA ALA A 555 -28.41 -13.34 -21.20
C ALA A 555 -29.68 -13.95 -20.57
N ALA A 556 -30.74 -13.15 -20.51
CA ALA A 556 -32.17 -13.45 -20.73
C ALA A 556 -32.92 -12.12 -20.50
N GLU A 557 -33.77 -11.58 -21.37
CA GLU A 557 -34.89 -12.21 -22.07
C GLU A 557 -35.38 -11.36 -23.27
N LYS A 558 -35.68 -12.07 -24.37
CA LYS A 558 -36.50 -11.85 -25.58
C LYS A 558 -37.15 -10.50 -26.00
N GLU A 559 -37.00 -10.28 -27.33
CA GLU A 559 -37.98 -9.87 -28.38
C GLU A 559 -38.55 -8.43 -28.47
N GLN A 560 -37.95 -7.61 -29.37
CA GLN A 560 -38.46 -6.70 -30.45
C GLN A 560 -39.76 -5.84 -30.31
N PRO A 561 -39.99 -4.78 -31.13
CA PRO A 561 -39.13 -4.08 -32.13
C PRO A 561 -39.16 -2.51 -32.08
N ALA A 562 -38.23 -1.90 -32.84
CA ALA A 562 -38.25 -0.59 -33.55
C ALA A 562 -39.01 0.63 -32.96
N ASP A 563 -38.29 1.73 -32.66
CA ASP A 563 -38.37 3.00 -33.44
C ASP A 563 -37.39 4.09 -32.93
N ALA A 564 -36.98 4.95 -33.87
CA ALA A 564 -36.57 6.36 -33.78
C ALA A 564 -35.37 6.90 -32.95
N HIS A 565 -34.48 7.54 -33.72
CA HIS A 565 -33.83 8.86 -33.50
C HIS A 565 -32.50 8.96 -32.72
N ASN A 566 -31.44 9.15 -33.51
CA ASN A 566 -30.10 9.60 -33.13
C ASN A 566 -29.92 11.07 -33.56
N PRO A 567 -29.85 12.05 -32.65
CA PRO A 567 -29.41 13.41 -32.97
C PRO A 567 -27.91 13.57 -32.68
N PHE A 568 -27.27 14.56 -33.31
CA PHE A 568 -25.87 14.98 -33.16
C PHE A 568 -24.86 14.37 -34.14
N LYS A 569 -25.12 14.63 -35.43
CA LYS A 569 -24.11 15.23 -36.30
C LYS A 569 -24.24 16.76 -36.17
N ASP A 570 -23.18 17.41 -35.70
CA ASP A 570 -22.51 18.56 -36.33
C ASP A 570 -21.37 19.06 -35.41
#